data_AF-D6A640-F1
#
_entry.id   AF-D6A640-F1
#
_cell.length_a   1.000
_cell.length_b   1.000
_cell.length_c   1.000
_cell.angle_alpha   90.00
_cell.angle_beta   90.00
_cell.angle_gamma   90.00
#
_symmetry.space_group_name_H-M   'P 1'
#
loop_
_entity.id
_entity.type
_entity.pdbx_description
1 polymer ?
#
loop_
_entity_poly.entity_id
_entity_poly.type
_entity_poly.pdbx_seq_one_letter_code
_entity_poly.pdbx_strand_id
1 'polypeptide(L)'
;MAKEVGPVDLALLPVGGWGPYLGEGHLNADRAAEALARPGGRSAVPGHYGTYWPIGMDAVRPHEFHAPGDEFVRLAAVRAPGAAVHRLGHGESVRPEAAW
;
A
#
# COMPACT_ATOMS: atom_id res chain seq x y z
N MET A 1 19.03 1.30 3.30
CA MET A 1 17.75 0.53 3.27
C MET A 1 17.83 -0.63 2.31
N ALA A 2 17.77 -0.49 0.98
CA ALA A 2 17.85 -1.65 0.07
C ALA A 2 19.10 -2.53 0.28
N LYS A 3 20.27 -1.93 0.53
CA LYS A 3 21.50 -2.64 0.91
C LYS A 3 21.43 -3.34 2.28
N GLU A 4 20.58 -2.87 3.18
CA GLU A 4 20.44 -3.39 4.55
C GLU A 4 19.43 -4.53 4.64
N VAL A 5 18.37 -4.48 3.81
CA VAL A 5 17.27 -5.45 3.84
C VAL A 5 17.43 -6.59 2.81
N GLY A 6 18.36 -6.46 1.86
CA GLY A 6 18.53 -7.43 0.78
C GLY A 6 17.33 -7.47 -0.18
N PRO A 7 17.22 -8.51 -1.01
CA PRO A 7 16.08 -8.70 -1.90
C PRO A 7 14.76 -8.80 -1.11
N VAL A 8 13.72 -8.12 -1.59
CA VAL A 8 12.39 -8.15 -0.98
C VAL A 8 11.44 -8.96 -1.84
N ASP A 9 11.05 -10.15 -1.37
CA ASP A 9 10.05 -10.97 -2.07
C ASP A 9 8.63 -10.40 -1.90
N LEU A 10 8.32 -9.86 -0.73
CA LEU A 10 7.01 -9.29 -0.40
C LEU A 10 7.12 -8.00 0.41
N ALA A 11 6.43 -6.95 -0.03
CA ALA A 11 6.26 -5.70 0.69
C ALA A 11 4.82 -5.52 1.20
N LEU A 12 4.66 -5.40 2.52
CA LEU A 12 3.41 -4.96 3.15
C LEU A 12 3.50 -3.47 3.42
N LEU A 13 2.68 -2.66 2.75
CA LEU A 13 2.84 -1.21 2.76
C LEU A 13 1.56 -0.51 3.25
N PRO A 14 1.65 0.39 4.24
CA PRO A 14 0.55 1.30 4.54
C PRO A 14 0.38 2.27 3.38
N VAL A 15 -0.83 2.35 2.85
CA VAL A 15 -1.16 3.24 1.71
C VAL A 15 -2.13 4.35 2.09
N GLY A 16 -2.74 4.25 3.27
CA GLY A 16 -3.64 5.23 3.86
C GLY A 16 -3.39 5.38 5.36
N GLY A 17 -4.36 5.97 6.04
CA GLY A 17 -4.28 6.24 7.47
C GLY A 17 -5.64 6.24 8.15
N TRP A 18 -5.65 6.79 9.36
CA TRP A 18 -6.83 6.89 10.22
C TRP A 18 -7.30 8.35 10.25
N GLY A 19 -8.34 8.66 9.46
CA GLY A 19 -8.95 9.99 9.41
C GLY A 19 -8.51 10.88 8.24
N PRO A 20 -9.05 12.11 8.18
CA PRO A 20 -9.06 12.95 6.97
C PRO A 20 -7.71 13.63 6.65
N TYR A 21 -6.70 13.42 7.48
CA TYR A 21 -5.37 14.00 7.34
C TYR A 21 -4.30 13.00 7.77
N LEU A 22 -3.48 12.56 6.81
CA LEU A 22 -2.36 11.64 7.04
C LEU A 22 -1.17 12.30 7.73
N GLY A 23 -0.90 13.57 7.42
CA GLY A 23 0.26 14.29 7.96
C GLY A 23 1.61 13.86 7.39
N GLU A 24 2.65 14.54 7.87
CA GLU A 24 4.04 14.22 7.49
C GLU A 24 4.50 12.91 8.14
N GLY A 25 5.49 12.26 7.51
CA GLY A 25 6.01 10.97 7.98
C GLY A 25 5.15 9.75 7.63
N HIS A 26 3.92 9.94 7.15
CA HIS A 26 3.07 8.83 6.69
C HIS A 26 3.25 8.56 5.20
N LEU A 27 3.19 7.28 4.85
CA LEU A 27 3.03 6.86 3.46
C LEU A 27 1.58 7.07 3.03
N ASN A 28 1.43 7.57 1.81
CA ASN A 28 0.20 7.51 1.04
C ASN A 28 0.43 6.54 -0.13
N ALA A 29 -0.59 6.31 -0.96
CA ALA A 29 -0.48 5.45 -2.14
C ALA A 29 0.75 5.75 -3.02
N ASP A 30 1.06 7.02 -3.26
CA ASP A 30 2.20 7.41 -4.11
C ASP A 30 3.56 7.14 -3.46
N ARG A 31 3.73 7.55 -2.21
CA ARG A 31 4.97 7.31 -1.45
C ARG A 31 5.19 5.82 -1.20
N ALA A 32 4.12 5.06 -0.99
CA ALA A 32 4.20 3.61 -0.88
C ALA A 32 4.65 2.96 -2.20
N ALA A 33 4.12 3.41 -3.34
CA ALA A 33 4.55 2.92 -4.65
C ALA A 33 6.03 3.28 -4.94
N GLU A 34 6.49 4.45 -4.51
CA GLU A 34 7.92 4.80 -4.54
C GLU A 34 8.75 3.89 -3.61
N ALA A 35 8.26 3.62 -2.41
CA ALA A 35 8.93 2.74 -1.46
C ALA A 35 9.03 1.30 -1.97
N LEU A 36 8.04 0.81 -2.72
CA LEU A 36 8.05 -0.50 -3.38
C LEU A 36 9.15 -0.59 -4.46
N ALA A 37 9.31 0.46 -5.26
CA ALA A 37 10.25 0.49 -6.37
C ALA A 37 11.73 0.47 -5.91
N ARG A 38 12.04 1.10 -4.78
CA ARG A 38 13.43 1.28 -4.30
C ARG A 38 14.17 -0.04 -3.99
N PRO A 39 13.62 -0.99 -3.21
CA PRO A 39 14.25 -2.29 -3.00
C PRO A 39 13.99 -3.28 -4.14
N GLY A 40 13.13 -2.94 -5.11
CA GLY A 40 12.71 -3.84 -6.17
C GLY A 40 11.81 -4.98 -5.68
N GLY A 41 10.84 -4.66 -4.81
CA GLY A 41 9.94 -5.66 -4.25
C GLY A 41 9.18 -6.41 -5.35
N ARG A 42 9.18 -7.75 -5.29
CA ARG A 42 8.55 -8.60 -6.33
C ARG A 42 7.04 -8.71 -6.17
N SER A 43 6.56 -8.71 -4.94
CA SER A 43 5.13 -8.71 -4.60
C SER A 43 4.80 -7.61 -3.60
N ALA A 44 3.57 -7.09 -3.62
CA ALA A 44 3.11 -6.10 -2.65
C ALA A 44 1.66 -6.31 -2.24
N VAL A 45 1.35 -6.03 -0.97
CA VAL A 45 -0.03 -5.98 -0.44
C VAL A 45 -0.24 -4.61 0.22
N PRO A 46 -1.17 -3.78 -0.29
CA PRO A 46 -1.52 -2.52 0.36
C PRO A 46 -2.35 -2.78 1.62
N GLY A 47 -2.04 -2.06 2.70
CA GLY A 47 -2.77 -2.11 3.96
C GLY A 47 -2.98 -0.73 4.58
N HIS A 48 -3.53 -0.71 5.80
CA HIS A 48 -3.75 0.52 6.59
C HIS A 48 -4.68 1.55 5.91
N TYR A 49 -5.71 1.08 5.22
CA TYR A 49 -6.79 1.91 4.65
C TYR A 49 -8.13 1.17 4.79
N GLY A 50 -9.25 1.86 4.60
CA GLY A 50 -10.59 1.25 4.55
C GLY A 50 -11.10 0.60 5.84
N THR A 51 -10.40 0.76 6.97
CA THR A 51 -10.79 0.15 8.27
C THR A 51 -11.11 1.18 9.35
N TYR A 52 -10.14 1.99 9.79
CA TYR A 52 -10.36 2.97 10.87
C TYR A 52 -10.66 4.36 10.32
N TRP A 53 -11.87 4.85 10.61
CA TRP A 53 -12.29 6.23 10.38
C TRP A 53 -12.94 6.79 11.66
N PRO A 54 -12.69 8.04 12.06
CA PRO A 54 -13.29 8.59 13.27
C PRO A 54 -14.82 8.57 13.21
N ILE A 55 -15.45 8.20 14.34
CA ILE A 55 -16.91 8.11 14.45
C ILE A 55 -17.56 9.44 14.08
N GLY A 56 -18.58 9.40 13.22
CA GLY A 56 -19.31 10.58 12.76
C GLY A 56 -18.65 11.33 11.61
N MET A 57 -17.52 10.84 11.08
CA MET A 57 -16.81 11.45 9.95
C MET A 57 -16.98 10.69 8.63
N ASP A 58 -17.88 9.71 8.54
CA ASP A 58 -18.01 8.83 7.36
C ASP A 58 -18.23 9.59 6.05
N ALA A 59 -18.91 10.75 6.11
CA ALA A 59 -19.14 11.63 4.96
C ALA A 59 -17.99 12.63 4.68
N VAL A 60 -17.03 12.76 5.60
CA VAL A 60 -15.90 13.69 5.46
C VAL A 60 -14.80 13.00 4.67
N ARG A 61 -14.52 13.49 3.45
CA ARG A 61 -13.45 12.97 2.57
C ARG A 61 -13.46 11.42 2.44
N PRO A 62 -14.57 10.80 2.03
CA PRO A 62 -14.69 9.34 1.96
C PRO A 62 -13.69 8.69 0.98
N HIS A 63 -13.17 9.46 0.02
CA HIS A 63 -12.12 9.00 -0.90
C HIS A 63 -10.80 8.69 -0.19
N GLU A 64 -10.41 9.47 0.83
CA GLU A 64 -9.20 9.21 1.62
C GLU A 64 -9.31 7.91 2.43
N PHE A 65 -10.55 7.47 2.71
CA PHE A 65 -10.81 6.22 3.42
C PHE A 65 -10.76 5.00 2.49
N HIS A 66 -11.45 5.06 1.34
CA HIS A 66 -11.66 3.89 0.48
C HIS A 66 -10.67 3.77 -0.70
N ALA A 67 -10.30 4.88 -1.33
CA ALA A 67 -9.52 4.88 -2.56
C ALA A 67 -8.02 4.51 -2.44
N PRO A 68 -7.34 4.58 -1.27
CA PRO A 68 -5.88 4.37 -1.24
C PRO A 68 -5.39 3.04 -1.80
N GLY A 69 -6.15 1.96 -1.62
CA GLY A 69 -5.80 0.64 -2.17
C GLY A 69 -5.78 0.62 -3.70
N ASP A 70 -6.83 1.15 -4.34
CA ASP A 70 -6.91 1.20 -5.80
C ASP A 70 -5.88 2.18 -6.38
N GLU A 71 -5.65 3.31 -5.70
CA GLU A 71 -4.67 4.29 -6.12
C GLU A 71 -3.24 3.74 -6.02
N PHE A 72 -2.94 2.95 -4.99
CA PHE A 72 -1.66 2.27 -4.87
C PHE A 72 -1.45 1.28 -6.02
N VAL A 73 -2.45 0.46 -6.37
CA VAL A 73 -2.36 -0.47 -7.51
C VAL A 73 -2.02 0.30 -8.80
N ARG A 74 -2.72 1.41 -9.05
CA ARG A 74 -2.51 2.26 -10.23
C ARG A 74 -1.09 2.85 -10.27
N LEU A 75 -0.60 3.38 -9.15
CA LEU A 75 0.71 4.04 -9.08
C LEU A 75 1.86 3.03 -9.07
N ALA A 76 1.69 1.87 -8.43
CA ALA A 76 2.66 0.79 -8.43
C ALA A 76 2.87 0.22 -9.84
N ALA A 77 1.80 0.09 -10.64
CA ALA A 77 1.92 -0.35 -12.04
C ALA A 77 2.84 0.57 -12.88
N VAL A 78 2.95 1.86 -12.53
CA VAL A 78 3.83 2.82 -13.20
C VAL A 78 5.24 2.81 -12.59
N ARG A 79 5.35 2.81 -11.26
CA ARG A 79 6.64 2.99 -10.55
C ARG A 79 7.42 1.68 -10.36
N ALA A 80 6.72 0.56 -10.24
CA ALA A 80 7.27 -0.76 -10.02
C ALA A 80 6.56 -1.80 -10.92
N PRO A 81 6.65 -1.67 -12.26
CA PRO A 81 5.90 -2.52 -13.20
C PRO A 81 6.24 -4.02 -13.11
N GLY A 82 7.38 -4.37 -12.51
CA GLY A 82 7.77 -5.76 -12.26
C GLY A 82 7.20 -6.36 -10.96
N ALA A 83 6.48 -5.56 -10.16
CA ALA A 83 5.89 -6.01 -8.90
C ALA A 83 4.45 -6.50 -9.09
N ALA A 84 4.13 -7.68 -8.58
CA ALA A 84 2.77 -8.18 -8.48
C ALA A 84 2.06 -7.53 -7.27
N VAL A 85 1.04 -6.70 -7.51
CA VAL A 85 0.26 -6.10 -6.43
C VAL A 85 -0.99 -6.93 -6.16
N HIS A 86 -1.16 -7.35 -4.92
CA HIS A 86 -2.30 -8.13 -4.45
C HIS A 86 -3.18 -7.26 -3.54
N ARG A 87 -4.21 -6.63 -4.12
CA ARG A 87 -5.20 -5.91 -3.32
C ARG A 87 -6.21 -6.89 -2.74
N LEU A 88 -6.15 -7.11 -1.44
CA LEU A 88 -7.03 -8.03 -0.72
C LEU A 88 -8.20 -7.30 -0.07
N GLY A 89 -9.37 -7.93 -0.08
CA GLY A 89 -10.48 -7.62 0.80
C GLY A 89 -10.26 -8.16 2.22
N HIS A 90 -11.13 -7.74 3.15
CA HIS A 90 -11.06 -8.20 4.54
C HIS A 90 -11.28 -9.71 4.64
N GLY A 91 -10.32 -10.42 5.24
CA GLY A 91 -10.35 -11.88 5.40
C GLY A 91 -9.84 -12.67 4.20
N GLU A 92 -9.50 -12.01 3.09
CA GLU A 92 -8.88 -12.69 1.95
C GLU A 92 -7.41 -13.04 2.21
N SER A 93 -6.89 -13.98 1.43
CA SER A 93 -5.52 -14.47 1.56
C SER A 93 -4.88 -14.63 0.20
N VAL A 94 -3.55 -14.47 0.14
CA VAL A 94 -2.74 -14.70 -1.05
C VAL A 94 -1.49 -15.46 -0.69
N ARG A 95 -1.02 -16.27 -1.64
CA ARG A 95 0.29 -16.91 -1.58
C ARG A 95 1.17 -16.25 -2.65
N PRO A 96 1.99 -15.24 -2.31
CA PRO A 96 2.89 -14.63 -3.27
C PRO A 96 3.97 -15.63 -3.68
N GLU A 97 4.32 -15.66 -4.96
CA GLU A 97 5.40 -16.49 -5.45
C GLU A 97 6.73 -15.93 -4.92
N ALA A 98 7.44 -16.71 -4.09
CA ALA A 98 8.82 -16.42 -3.75
C ALA A 98 9.69 -16.95 -4.89
N ALA A 99 10.51 -16.09 -5.49
CA ALA A 99 11.49 -16.54 -6.47
C ALA A 99 12.72 -17.08 -5.71
N TRP A 100 12.81 -18.41 -5.67
CA TRP A 100 13.97 -19.17 -5.20
C TRP A 100 15.25 -18.79 -5.94
#